data_AF-A0A6L5EH80-F1
#
_entry.id   AF-A0A6L5EH80-F1
#
_cell.length_a   1.000
_cell.length_b   1.000
_cell.length_c   1.000
_cell.angle_alpha   90.00
_cell.angle_beta   90.00
_cell.angle_gamma   90.00
#
_symmetry.space_group_name_H-M   'P 1'
#
loop_
_entity.id
_entity.type
_entity.pdbx_description
1 polymer ?
#
loop_
_entity_poly.entity_id
_entity_poly.type
_entity_poly.pdbx_seq_one_letter_code
_entity_poly.pdbx_strand_id
1 'polypeptide(L)' 'GFMSPAFIQVPWTTPVFLNAWLATAGDVRAVLVQFIIFALGVLLYIPFIKVNDKVVEQEMEG' A
#
# COMPACT_ATOMS: atom_id res chain seq x y z
N GLY A 1 -3.53 6.39 21.75
CA GLY A 1 -4.11 5.71 20.57
C GLY A 1 -3.31 4.47 20.24
N PHE A 2 -3.74 3.71 19.21
CA PHE A 2 -3.10 2.46 18.78
C PHE A 2 -1.70 2.64 18.17
N MET A 3 -1.43 3.80 17.57
CA MET A 3 -0.16 4.20 16.95
C MET A 3 0.09 5.69 17.24
N SER A 4 1.36 6.10 17.28
CA SER A 4 1.73 7.51 17.33
C SER A 4 1.20 8.27 16.10
N PRO A 5 0.71 9.52 16.25
CA PRO A 5 0.29 10.32 15.11
C PRO A 5 1.46 10.61 14.18
N ALA A 6 1.18 10.77 12.89
CA ALA A 6 2.16 11.27 11.94
C ALA A 6 2.51 12.72 12.32
N PHE A 7 3.76 12.96 12.74
CA PHE A 7 4.20 14.28 13.22
C PHE A 7 5.06 15.02 12.18
N ILE A 8 5.59 14.30 11.19
CA ILE A 8 6.37 14.88 10.08
C ILE A 8 5.85 14.38 8.74
N GLN A 9 5.81 15.28 7.76
CA GLN A 9 5.53 14.92 6.37
C GLN A 9 6.79 14.29 5.76
N VAL A 10 6.73 12.98 5.52
CA VAL A 10 7.80 12.24 4.87
C VAL A 10 7.60 12.30 3.35
N PRO A 11 8.64 12.56 2.54
CA PRO A 11 8.51 12.55 1.07
C PRO A 11 7.91 11.26 0.56
N TRP A 12 7.00 11.36 -0.41
CA TRP A 12 6.32 10.21 -1.02
C TRP A 12 7.27 9.24 -1.75
N THR A 13 8.45 9.69 -2.12
CA THR A 13 9.53 8.88 -2.71
C THR A 13 10.27 8.00 -1.70
N THR A 14 9.96 8.15 -0.40
CA THR A 14 10.54 7.30 0.66
C THR A 14 10.01 5.88 0.53
N PRO A 15 10.85 4.84 0.64
CA PRO A 15 10.39 3.46 0.54
C PRO A 15 9.23 3.15 1.48
N VAL A 16 8.31 2.31 1.03
CA VAL A 16 7.17 1.83 1.82
C VAL A 16 7.68 1.21 3.13
N PHE A 17 6.92 1.35 4.21
CA PHE A 17 7.25 0.95 5.59
C PHE A 17 8.23 1.88 6.30
N LEU A 18 9.33 2.26 5.66
CA LEU A 18 10.26 3.28 6.19
C LEU A 18 9.56 4.63 6.35
N ASN A 19 8.69 4.98 5.40
CA ASN A 19 7.89 6.19 5.47
C ASN A 19 7.01 6.27 6.73
N ALA A 20 6.30 5.20 7.07
CA ALA A 20 5.41 5.13 8.23
C ALA A 20 6.19 5.17 9.55
N TRP A 21 7.35 4.49 9.61
CA TRP A 21 8.24 4.52 10.77
C TRP A 21 8.81 5.92 11.02
N LEU A 22 9.32 6.58 9.97
CA LEU A 22 9.85 7.96 10.06
C LEU A 22 8.77 8.97 10.42
N ALA A 23 7.58 8.85 9.84
CA ALA A 23 6.46 9.75 10.10
C ALA A 23 5.99 9.72 11.56
N THR A 24 6.24 8.62 12.28
CA THR A 24 5.72 8.34 13.64
C THR A 24 6.79 8.32 14.73
N ALA A 25 7.97 8.90 14.44
CA ALA A 25 9.12 8.97 15.35
C ALA A 25 9.67 7.59 15.76
N GLY A 26 9.55 6.63 14.84
CA GLY A 26 10.08 5.29 15.02
C GLY A 26 9.08 4.26 15.57
N ASP A 27 7.77 4.50 15.41
CA ASP A 27 6.75 3.56 15.89
C ASP A 27 6.63 2.34 14.97
N VAL A 28 7.02 1.16 15.46
CA VAL A 28 6.90 -0.12 14.73
C VAL A 28 5.44 -0.50 14.48
N ARG A 29 4.49 -0.03 15.31
CA ARG A 29 3.05 -0.27 15.08
C ARG A 29 2.57 0.42 13.82
N ALA A 30 3.22 1.52 13.41
CA ALA A 30 2.92 2.19 12.15
C ALA A 30 3.28 1.34 10.93
N VAL A 31 4.39 0.63 11.01
CA VAL A 31 4.80 -0.32 9.97
C VAL A 31 3.79 -1.45 9.85
N LEU A 32 3.28 -1.97 10.97
CA LEU A 32 2.27 -3.04 10.96
C LEU A 32 0.95 -2.57 10.34
N VAL A 33 0.47 -1.37 10.69
CA VAL A 33 -0.72 -0.78 10.08
C VAL A 33 -0.52 -0.59 8.57
N GLN A 34 0.63 -0.05 8.16
CA GLN A 34 0.98 0.12 6.74
C GLN A 34 1.00 -1.22 6.00
N PHE A 35 1.50 -2.28 6.63
CA PHE A 35 1.51 -3.63 6.07
C PHE A 35 0.10 -4.18 5.85
N ILE A 36 -0.80 -4.02 6.82
CA ILE A 36 -2.20 -4.45 6.70
C ILE A 36 -2.89 -3.67 5.57
N ILE A 37 -2.69 -2.35 5.50
CA ILE A 37 -3.25 -1.51 4.43
C ILE A 37 -2.71 -1.95 3.06
N PHE A 38 -1.41 -2.21 2.95
CA PHE A 38 -0.79 -2.68 1.72
C PHE A 38 -1.36 -4.03 1.28
N ALA A 39 -1.44 -5.00 2.19
CA ALA A 39 -1.99 -6.33 1.91
C ALA A 39 -3.46 -6.23 1.46
N LEU A 40 -4.28 -5.43 2.15
CA LEU A 40 -5.66 -5.17 1.75
C LEU A 40 -5.73 -4.51 0.37
N GLY A 41 -4.87 -3.54 0.09
CA GLY A 41 -4.77 -2.90 -1.22
C GLY A 41 -4.49 -3.91 -2.34
N VAL A 42 -3.53 -4.81 -2.12
CA VAL A 42 -3.22 -5.89 -3.07
C VAL A 42 -4.43 -6.81 -3.26
N LEU A 43 -5.05 -7.28 -2.18
CA LEU A 43 -6.20 -8.19 -2.25
C LEU A 43 -7.39 -7.55 -2.98
N LEU A 44 -7.66 -6.27 -2.72
CA LEU A 44 -8.69 -5.49 -3.40
C LEU A 44 -8.36 -5.28 -4.87
N TYR A 45 -7.07 -5.20 -5.25
CA TYR A 45 -6.63 -4.94 -6.61
C TYR A 45 -6.57 -6.20 -7.49
N ILE A 46 -6.34 -7.39 -6.92
CA ILE A 46 -6.34 -8.67 -7.64
C ILE A 46 -7.55 -8.89 -8.57
N PRO A 47 -8.83 -8.69 -8.15
CA PRO A 47 -9.95 -8.90 -9.05
C PRO A 47 -9.92 -7.96 -10.26
N PHE A 48 -9.47 -6.72 -10.08
CA PHE A 48 -9.33 -5.76 -11.18
C PHE A 48 -8.25 -6.18 -12.17
N ILE A 49 -7.11 -6.68 -11.69
CA ILE A 49 -6.06 -7.25 -12.56
C ILE A 49 -6.65 -8.41 -13.37
N LYS A 50 -7.33 -9.36 -12.72
CA LYS A 50 -7.90 -10.53 -13.41
C LYS A 50 -8.92 -10.16 -14.48
N VAL A 51 -9.70 -9.09 -14.27
CA VAL A 51 -10.63 -8.59 -15.28
C VAL A 51 -9.87 -7.92 -16.42
N ASN A 52 -8.89 -7.08 -16.10
CA ASN A 52 -8.04 -6.43 -17.09
C ASN A 52 -7.32 -7.44 -17.98
N ASP A 53 -6.74 -8.49 -17.40
CA ASP A 53 -6.03 -9.53 -18.16
C ASP A 53 -6.96 -10.20 -19.19
N LYS A 54 -8.21 -10.49 -18.81
CA LYS A 54 -9.21 -11.05 -19.73
C LYS A 54 -9.59 -10.09 -20.85
N VAL A 55 -9.79 -8.81 -20.53
CA VAL A 55 -10.14 -7.79 -21.54
C VAL A 55 -9.00 -7.64 -22.54
N VAL A 56 -7.75 -7.57 -22.06
CA VAL A 56 -6.55 -7.48 -22.90
C VAL A 56 -6.42 -8.72 -23.79
N GLU A 57 -6.65 -9.92 -23.26
CA GLU A 57 -6.64 -11.17 -24.06
C GLU A 57 -7.69 -11.14 -25.18
N GLN A 58 -8.91 -10.70 -24.89
CA GLN A 58 -9.98 -10.57 -25.90
C GLN A 58 -9.67 -9.54 -26.99
N GLU A 59 -9.00 -8.44 -26.65
CA GLU A 59 -8.58 -7.42 -27.64
C GLU A 59 -7.47 -7.95 -28.55
N MET A 60 -6.61 -8.85 -28.07
CA MET A 60 -5.51 -9.42 -28.86
C MET A 60 -5.95 -10.53 -29.82
N GLU A 61 -7.08 -11.20 -29.54
CA GLU A 61 -7.66 -12.24 -30.39
C GLU A 61 -8.63 -11.70 -31.47
N GLY A 62 -9.01 -10.41 -31.37
CA GLY A 62 -9.97 -9.73 -32.25
C GLY A 62 -9.38 -9.08 -33.50
#